data_AF-A0A8J6TIF6-F1
#
_entry.id   AF-A0A8J6TIF6-F1
#
_cell.length_a   1.000
_cell.length_b   1.000
_cell.length_c   1.000
_cell.angle_alpha   90.00
_cell.angle_beta   90.00
_cell.angle_gamma   90.00
#
_symmetry.space_group_name_H-M   'P 1'
#
loop_
_entity.id
_entity.type
_entity.pdbx_description
1 polymer ?
#
loop_
_entity_poly.entity_id
_entity_poly.type
_entity_poly.pdbx_seq_one_letter_code
_entity_poly.pdbx_strand_id
1 'polypeptide(L)'
;MFPTKIKSGEARAKWRDILDQVFAGKDMLIERNGKEIAVMIPAVDYEQIRETLEEMRATREAAAAYKEWKTDPSLARAWDNVDAELNSEE
;
A
#
# COMPACT_ATOMS: atom_id res chain seq x y z
N MET A 1 -16.80 -9.01 9.60
CA MET A 1 -17.85 -8.04 9.21
C MET A 1 -17.43 -7.49 7.85
N PHE A 2 -18.34 -7.34 6.89
CA PHE A 2 -17.97 -6.80 5.57
C PHE A 2 -17.91 -5.26 5.65
N PRO A 3 -16.95 -4.61 4.99
CA PRO A 3 -16.84 -3.16 5.03
C PRO A 3 -18.06 -2.50 4.39
N THR A 4 -18.48 -1.37 4.95
CA THR A 4 -19.60 -0.60 4.43
C THR A 4 -19.18 0.09 3.13
N LYS A 5 -19.83 -0.26 2.02
CA LYS A 5 -19.51 0.28 0.69
C LYS A 5 -20.11 1.68 0.50
N ILE A 6 -19.32 2.59 -0.02
CA ILE A 6 -19.73 3.96 -0.33
C ILE A 6 -19.09 4.46 -1.64
N LYS A 7 -19.85 5.20 -2.45
CA LYS A 7 -19.33 5.83 -3.67
C LYS A 7 -18.43 7.00 -3.29
N SER A 8 -17.32 7.21 -4.00
CA SER A 8 -16.37 8.31 -3.74
C SER A 8 -17.01 9.70 -3.69
N GLY A 9 -18.02 9.97 -4.53
CA GLY A 9 -18.77 11.23 -4.51
C GLY A 9 -19.59 11.41 -3.23
N GLU A 10 -20.22 10.34 -2.75
CA GLU A 10 -20.95 10.33 -1.47
C GLU A 10 -19.98 10.40 -0.29
N ALA A 11 -18.83 9.72 -0.38
CA ALA A 11 -17.79 9.74 0.63
C ALA A 11 -17.26 11.16 0.87
N ARG A 12 -17.08 11.93 -0.21
CA ARG A 12 -16.70 13.34 -0.13
C ARG A 12 -17.75 14.19 0.58
N ALA A 13 -19.04 13.95 0.32
CA ALA A 13 -20.13 14.72 0.92
C ALA A 13 -20.33 14.41 2.41
N LYS A 14 -20.09 13.15 2.82
CA LYS A 14 -20.31 12.64 4.18
C LYS A 14 -19.01 12.35 4.94
N TRP A 15 -17.94 13.08 4.61
CA TRP A 15 -16.60 12.75 5.08
C TRP A 15 -16.51 12.63 6.61
N ARG A 16 -17.18 13.53 7.35
CA ARG A 16 -17.17 13.52 8.81
C ARG A 16 -17.89 12.30 9.40
N ASP A 17 -19.08 11.99 8.89
CA ASP A 17 -19.86 10.83 9.34
C ASP A 17 -19.12 9.50 9.08
N ILE A 18 -18.30 9.44 8.04
CA ILE A 18 -17.45 8.28 7.72
C ILE A 18 -16.33 8.16 8.73
N LEU A 19 -15.66 9.26 9.07
CA LEU A 19 -14.63 9.26 10.11
C LEU A 19 -15.20 8.85 11.47
N ASP A 20 -16.39 9.32 11.83
CA ASP A 20 -17.04 8.94 13.10
C ASP A 20 -17.39 7.45 13.12
N GLN A 21 -17.83 6.89 11.98
CA GLN A 21 -18.07 5.45 11.86
C GLN A 21 -16.78 4.62 11.95
N VAL A 22 -15.70 5.09 11.31
CA VAL A 22 -14.38 4.44 11.40
C VAL A 22 -13.84 4.52 12.82
N PHE A 23 -14.00 5.66 13.49
CA PHE A 23 -13.63 5.82 14.89
C PHE A 23 -14.42 4.88 15.81
N ALA A 24 -15.68 4.60 15.47
CA ALA A 24 -16.52 3.62 16.16
C ALA A 24 -16.18 2.15 15.81
N GLY A 25 -15.10 1.90 15.04
CA GLY A 25 -14.62 0.55 14.73
C GLY A 25 -15.20 -0.06 13.44
N LYS A 26 -15.77 0.75 12.53
CA LYS A 26 -16.34 0.25 11.26
C LYS A 26 -15.38 0.46 10.09
N ASP A 27 -15.25 -0.58 9.27
CA ASP A 27 -14.51 -0.49 8.02
C ASP A 27 -15.38 0.10 6.91
N MET A 28 -14.79 0.95 6.08
CA MET A 28 -15.44 1.63 4.97
C MET A 28 -14.71 1.31 3.67
N LEU A 29 -15.45 0.87 2.65
CA LEU A 29 -14.92 0.56 1.32
C LEU A 29 -15.39 1.64 0.33
N ILE A 30 -14.45 2.37 -0.25
CA ILE A 30 -14.72 3.47 -1.18
C ILE A 30 -14.61 2.95 -2.61
N GLU A 31 -15.68 3.18 -3.38
CA GLU A 31 -15.76 2.79 -4.78
C GLU A 31 -15.80 4.00 -5.72
N ARG A 32 -15.18 3.87 -6.89
CA ARG A 32 -15.26 4.83 -8.00
C ARG A 32 -15.49 4.08 -9.30
N ASN A 33 -16.56 4.43 -10.02
CA ASN A 33 -16.95 3.81 -11.29
C ASN A 33 -17.05 2.27 -11.21
N GLY A 34 -17.62 1.75 -10.12
CA GLY A 34 -17.78 0.31 -9.90
C GLY A 34 -16.50 -0.44 -9.53
N LYS A 35 -15.38 0.27 -9.31
CA LYS A 35 -14.14 -0.31 -8.81
C LYS A 35 -13.90 0.13 -7.37
N GLU A 36 -13.50 -0.82 -6.53
CA GLU A 36 -13.02 -0.58 -5.18
C GLU A 36 -11.64 0.09 -5.27
N ILE A 37 -11.51 1.30 -4.71
CA ILE A 37 -10.29 2.12 -4.86
C ILE A 37 -9.57 2.40 -3.55
N ALA A 38 -10.29 2.37 -2.42
CA ALA A 38 -9.71 2.64 -1.11
C ALA A 38 -10.53 1.97 -0.01
N VAL A 39 -9.88 1.71 1.12
CA VAL A 39 -10.50 1.27 2.35
C VAL A 39 -10.10 2.25 3.45
N MET A 40 -11.02 2.60 4.34
CA MET A 40 -10.73 3.28 5.60
C MET A 40 -11.03 2.32 6.73
N ILE A 41 -10.04 2.11 7.59
CA ILE A 41 -10.11 1.25 8.78
C ILE A 41 -9.69 2.07 10.01
N PRO A 42 -10.05 1.63 11.21
CA PRO A 42 -9.58 2.25 12.44
C PRO A 42 -8.04 2.28 12.47
N ALA A 43 -7.47 3.39 12.94
CA ALA A 43 -6.01 3.54 12.99
C ALA A 43 -5.33 2.45 13.83
N VAL A 44 -5.97 2.04 14.93
CA VAL A 44 -5.49 0.96 15.81
C VAL A 44 -5.39 -0.39 15.10
N ASP A 45 -6.24 -0.65 14.12
CA ASP A 45 -6.21 -1.88 13.33
C ASP A 45 -5.19 -1.77 12.20
N TYR A 46 -5.06 -0.57 11.61
CA TYR A 46 -4.00 -0.30 10.63
C TYR A 46 -2.61 -0.56 11.22
N GLU A 47 -2.32 -0.08 12.44
CA GLU A 47 -1.02 -0.31 13.07
C GLU A 47 -0.72 -1.80 13.27
N GLN A 48 -1.73 -2.64 13.52
CA GLN A 48 -1.56 -4.09 13.69
C GLN A 48 -1.22 -4.80 12.37
N ILE A 49 -1.59 -4.24 11.22
CA ILE A 49 -1.40 -4.86 9.90
C ILE A 49 -0.37 -4.13 9.03
N ARG A 50 0.20 -3.02 9.52
CA ARG A 50 1.07 -2.13 8.75
C ARG A 50 2.28 -2.88 8.16
N GLU A 51 2.97 -3.64 9.00
CA GLU A 51 4.16 -4.41 8.59
C GLU A 51 3.82 -5.44 7.50
N THR A 52 2.72 -6.19 7.68
CA THR A 52 2.23 -7.12 6.66
C THR A 52 1.93 -6.42 5.33
N LEU A 53 1.34 -5.22 5.37
CA LEU A 53 1.07 -4.44 4.15
C LEU A 53 2.37 -3.97 3.48
N GLU A 54 3.39 -3.60 4.27
CA GLU A 54 4.70 -3.21 3.77
C GLU A 54 5.41 -4.39 3.10
N GLU A 55 5.43 -5.57 3.72
CA GLU A 55 5.99 -6.79 3.14
C GLU A 55 5.31 -7.16 1.81
N MET A 56 3.98 -7.07 1.75
CA MET A 56 3.23 -7.34 0.51
C MET A 56 3.55 -6.34 -0.61
N ARG A 57 3.84 -5.08 -0.26
CA ARG A 57 4.26 -4.06 -1.23
C ARG A 57 5.68 -4.32 -1.72
N ALA A 58 6.62 -4.54 -0.80
CA ALA A 58 8.00 -4.89 -1.12
C ALA A 58 8.07 -6.14 -2.02
N THR A 59 7.23 -7.15 -1.75
CA THR A 59 7.15 -8.36 -2.59
C THR A 59 6.70 -8.04 -4.02
N ARG A 60 5.71 -7.16 -4.20
CA ARG A 60 5.23 -6.75 -5.53
C ARG A 60 6.28 -5.97 -6.29
N GLU A 61 6.99 -5.08 -5.60
CA GLU A 61 8.09 -4.29 -6.17
C GLU A 61 9.26 -5.20 -6.56
N ALA A 62 9.68 -6.11 -5.69
CA ALA A 62 10.73 -7.09 -5.97
C ALA A 62 10.35 -7.99 -7.17
N ALA A 63 9.10 -8.44 -7.25
CA ALA A 63 8.63 -9.23 -8.39
C ALA A 63 8.64 -8.44 -9.70
N ALA A 64 8.30 -7.14 -9.67
CA ALA A 64 8.37 -6.26 -10.82
C ALA A 64 9.83 -6.05 -11.27
N ALA A 65 10.73 -5.71 -10.34
CA ALA A 65 12.15 -5.54 -10.61
C ALA A 65 12.80 -6.82 -11.18
N TYR A 66 12.44 -7.99 -10.63
CA TYR A 66 12.93 -9.27 -11.14
C TYR A 66 12.44 -9.57 -12.56
N LYS A 67 11.20 -9.18 -12.89
CA LYS A 67 10.66 -9.33 -14.25
C LYS A 67 11.38 -8.41 -15.23
N GLU A 68 11.69 -7.19 -14.83
CA GLU A 68 12.48 -6.22 -15.62
C GLU A 68 13.90 -6.75 -15.85
N TRP A 69 14.59 -7.19 -14.80
CA TRP A 69 15.92 -7.81 -14.90
C TRP A 69 15.93 -9.05 -15.82
N LYS A 70 14.88 -9.90 -15.76
CA LYS A 70 14.76 -11.03 -16.70
C LYS A 70 14.67 -10.60 -18.16
N THR A 71 14.13 -9.41 -18.42
CA THR A 71 14.01 -8.85 -19.76
C THR A 71 15.31 -8.19 -20.18
N ASP A 72 15.97 -7.50 -19.25
CA ASP A 72 17.26 -6.85 -19.45
C ASP A 72 18.20 -7.13 -18.26
N PRO A 73 19.06 -8.15 -18.38
CA PRO A 73 20.00 -8.49 -17.31
C PRO A 73 21.04 -7.42 -17.02
N SER A 74 21.24 -6.45 -17.93
CA SER A 74 22.20 -5.35 -17.75
C SER A 74 21.75 -4.33 -16.70
N LEU A 75 20.49 -4.39 -16.27
CA LEU A 75 19.97 -3.60 -15.15
C LEU A 75 20.55 -4.01 -13.79
N ALA A 76 21.19 -5.19 -13.69
CA ALA A 76 21.84 -5.61 -12.46
C ALA A 76 23.19 -4.91 -12.26
N ARG A 77 23.51 -4.58 -11.00
CA ARG A 77 24.83 -4.10 -10.58
C ARG A 77 25.58 -5.23 -9.88
N ALA A 78 26.88 -5.33 -10.14
CA ALA A 78 27.75 -6.24 -9.39
C ALA A 78 27.82 -5.80 -7.93
N TRP A 79 27.74 -6.77 -7.01
CA TRP A 79 27.77 -6.50 -5.57
C TRP A 79 29.04 -5.75 -5.14
N ASP A 80 30.20 -6.14 -5.67
CA ASP A 80 31.49 -5.52 -5.35
C ASP A 80 31.52 -4.00 -5.63
N ASN A 81 30.82 -3.55 -6.67
CA ASN A 81 30.73 -2.12 -7.00
C ASN A 81 29.84 -1.36 -6.01
N VAL A 82 28.77 -2.00 -5.53
CA VAL A 82 27.83 -1.40 -4.56
C VAL A 82 28.49 -1.35 -3.17
N ASP A 83 29.19 -2.42 -2.78
CA ASP A 83 29.91 -2.52 -1.51
C ASP A 83 31.04 -1.46 -1.43
N ALA A 84 31.78 -1.26 -2.52
CA ALA A 84 32.81 -0.23 -2.59
C ALA A 84 32.24 1.21 -2.46
N GLU A 85 31.05 1.48 -3.02
CA GLU A 85 30.38 2.78 -2.86
C GLU A 85 29.96 3.02 -1.41
N LEU A 86 29.25 2.07 -0.80
CA LEU A 86 28.76 2.19 0.58
C LEU A 86 29.89 2.38 1.60
N ASN A 87 31.00 1.66 1.45
CA ASN A 87 32.17 1.77 2.32
C ASN A 87 32.99 3.06 2.09
N SER A 88 32.74 3.79 0.99
CA SER A 88 33.42 5.05 0.69
C SER A 88 32.68 6.29 1.20
N GLU A 89 31.44 6.12 1.69
CA GLU A 89 30.57 7.18 2.22
C GLU A 89 30.62 7.29 3.77
N GLU A 90 31.40 6.45 4.46
CA GLU A 90 31.76 6.58 5.90
C GLU A 90 33.06 7.37 6.12
#